data_AF-A0AAD7BVC5-F1
#
_entry.id   AF-A0AAD7BVC5-F1
#
_cell.length_a   1.000
_cell.length_b   1.000
_cell.length_c   1.000
_cell.angle_alpha   90.00
_cell.angle_beta   90.00
_cell.angle_gamma   90.00
#
_symmetry.space_group_name_H-M   'P 1'
#
loop_
_entity.id
_entity.type
_entity.pdbx_description
1 polymer ?
#
loop_
_entity_poly.entity_id
_entity_poly.type
_entity_poly.pdbx_seq_one_letter_code
_entity_poly.pdbx_strand_id
1 'polypeptide(L)' 'RGYPDVAIQGWLFKIVRGGNVSFAGGTSASSPTFASIIALINDRLIAARKEASLGFLSGFLYSNASTAFTDITTGHNSG' A
#
# COMPACT_ATOMS: atom_id res chain seq x y z
N ARG A 1 -14.37 -12.60 6.89
CA ARG A 1 -13.27 -11.60 6.90
C ARG A 1 -13.49 -10.67 5.72
N GLY A 2 -13.74 -9.39 5.97
CA GLY A 2 -13.77 -8.39 4.90
C GLY A 2 -12.36 -8.16 4.37
N TYR A 3 -12.24 -7.99 3.06
CA TYR A 3 -11.00 -7.60 2.38
C TYR A 3 -11.38 -6.82 1.11
N PRO A 4 -10.48 -5.98 0.57
CA PRO A 4 -9.11 -5.68 1.04
C PRO A 4 -9.04 -4.86 2.33
N ASP A 5 -7.88 -4.86 3.01
CA ASP A 5 -7.62 -4.00 4.19
C ASP A 5 -7.23 -2.55 3.78
N VAL A 6 -6.59 -2.38 2.61
CA VAL A 6 -6.20 -1.09 2.02
C VAL A 6 -6.27 -1.17 0.49
N ALA A 7 -6.38 -0.01 -0.18
CA ALA A 7 -6.30 0.12 -1.63
C ALA A 7 -5.23 1.14 -2.04
N ILE A 8 -4.56 0.87 -3.16
CA ILE A 8 -3.53 1.75 -3.78
C ILE A 8 -3.79 1.78 -5.28
N GLN A 9 -3.29 2.82 -5.98
CA GLN A 9 -3.26 2.85 -7.45
C GLN A 9 -2.84 1.49 -8.00
N GLY A 10 -3.60 0.98 -8.96
CA GLY A 10 -3.43 -0.34 -9.56
C GLY A 10 -3.47 -0.31 -11.08
N TRP A 11 -3.43 0.86 -11.72
CA TRP A 11 -3.58 1.00 -13.16
C TRP A 11 -2.48 1.88 -13.76
N LEU A 12 -2.04 1.54 -14.98
CA LEU A 12 -1.07 2.28 -15.80
C LEU A 12 0.28 2.57 -15.10
N PHE A 13 0.81 1.60 -14.35
CA PHE A 13 2.19 1.65 -13.90
C PHE A 13 3.13 1.48 -15.09
N LYS A 14 3.99 2.47 -15.32
CA LYS A 14 5.06 2.35 -16.31
C LYS A 14 6.16 1.42 -15.77
N ILE A 15 6.39 0.31 -16.45
CA ILE A 15 7.38 -0.71 -16.07
C ILE A 15 8.34 -0.99 -17.23
N VAL A 16 9.49 -1.58 -16.93
CA VAL A 16 10.39 -2.17 -17.93
C VAL A 16 10.24 -3.69 -17.87
N ARG A 17 9.84 -4.31 -18.98
CA ARG A 17 9.69 -5.76 -19.11
C ARG A 17 10.49 -6.22 -20.32
N GLY A 18 11.49 -7.07 -20.10
CA GLY A 18 12.37 -7.56 -21.17
C GLY A 18 13.04 -6.42 -21.95
N GLY A 19 13.54 -5.39 -21.25
CA GLY A 19 14.20 -4.22 -21.85
C GLY A 19 13.27 -3.16 -22.47
N ASN A 20 11.97 -3.43 -22.56
CA ASN A 20 11.01 -2.53 -23.18
C ASN A 20 10.10 -1.86 -22.15
N VAL A 21 9.80 -0.58 -22.38
CA VAL A 21 8.83 0.17 -21.58
C VAL A 21 7.42 -0.31 -21.93
N SER A 22 6.64 -0.67 -20.92
CA SER A 22 5.23 -1.06 -21.04
C SER A 22 4.43 -0.53 -19.86
N PHE A 23 3.10 -0.63 -19.94
CA PHE A 23 2.22 -0.33 -18.82
C PHE A 23 1.68 -1.62 -18.21
N ALA A 24 1.65 -1.66 -16.88
CA ALA A 24 1.08 -2.74 -16.10
C ALA A 24 0.03 -2.21 -15.13
N GLY A 25 -0.80 -3.11 -14.61
CA GLY A 25 -1.82 -2.81 -13.62
C GLY A 25 -2.19 -4.04 -12.83
N GLY A 26 -3.36 -3.98 -12.19
CA GLY A 26 -3.84 -4.96 -11.23
C GLY A 26 -3.34 -4.70 -9.81
N THR A 27 -3.95 -5.40 -8.86
CA THR A 27 -3.55 -5.40 -7.44
C THR A 27 -2.11 -5.85 -7.24
N SER A 28 -1.54 -6.62 -8.18
CA SER A 28 -0.13 -6.97 -8.22
C SER A 28 0.81 -5.76 -8.27
N ALA A 29 0.38 -4.63 -8.85
CA ALA A 29 1.15 -3.37 -8.81
C ALA A 29 0.89 -2.58 -7.52
N SER A 30 -0.33 -2.66 -6.99
CA SER A 30 -0.72 -2.03 -5.72
C SER A 30 0.04 -2.59 -4.51
N SER A 31 0.18 -3.91 -4.42
CA SER A 31 0.84 -4.60 -3.30
C SER A 31 2.29 -4.15 -3.03
N PRO A 32 3.22 -4.16 -4.01
CA PRO A 32 4.58 -3.68 -3.79
C PRO A 32 4.62 -2.17 -3.53
N THR A 33 3.70 -1.39 -4.12
CA THR A 33 3.60 0.05 -3.85
C THR A 33 3.27 0.32 -2.38
N PHE A 34 2.31 -0.40 -1.81
CA PHE A 34 2.00 -0.29 -0.38
C PHE A 34 3.18 -0.75 0.49
N ALA A 35 3.83 -1.86 0.14
CA ALA A 35 4.99 -2.36 0.87
C ALA A 35 6.13 -1.33 0.91
N SER A 36 6.38 -0.62 -0.20
CA SER A 36 7.38 0.47 -0.25
C SER A 36 7.02 1.64 0.66
N ILE A 37 5.75 2.03 0.75
CA ILE A 37 5.30 3.10 1.67
C ILE A 37 5.58 2.68 3.13
N ILE A 38 5.23 1.45 3.50
CA ILE A 38 5.49 0.92 4.85
C ILE A 38 7.00 0.82 5.14
N ALA A 39 7.80 0.44 4.15
CA ALA A 39 9.26 0.42 4.29
C ALA A 39 9.82 1.82 4.59
N LEU A 40 9.34 2.87 3.89
CA LEU A 40 9.73 4.26 4.15
C LEU A 40 9.30 4.74 5.55
N ILE A 41 8.12 4.34 6.02
CA ILE A 41 7.67 4.66 7.38
C ILE A 41 8.57 3.96 8.40
N ASN A 42 8.88 2.68 8.20
CA ASN A 42 9.78 1.94 9.09
C ASN A 42 11.19 2.55 9.12
N ASP A 43 11.73 2.96 7.97
CA ASP A 43 13.01 3.67 7.90
C ASP A 43 12.99 4.93 8.77
N ARG A 44 11.93 5.74 8.69
CA ARG A 44 11.76 6.94 9.53
C ARG A 44 11.63 6.62 11.01
N LEU A 45 10.92 5.56 11.38
CA LEU A 45 10.81 5.11 12.78
C LEU A 45 12.18 4.71 13.34
N ILE A 46 12.96 3.93 12.58
CA ILE A 46 14.31 3.50 12.96
C ILE A 46 15.24 4.72 13.09
N ALA A 47 15.21 5.64 12.13
CA ALA A 47 16.00 6.87 12.18
C ALA A 47 15.65 7.74 13.40
N ALA A 48 14.39 7.73 13.83
CA ALA A 48 13.91 8.38 15.05
C ALA A 48 14.18 7.59 16.34
N ARG A 49 14.98 6.50 16.27
CA ARG A 49 15.29 5.58 17.39
C ARG A 49 14.05 5.00 18.06
N LYS A 50 12.95 4.81 17.32
CA LYS A 50 11.78 4.06 17.79
C LYS A 50 12.11 2.57 17.72
N GLU A 51 11.80 1.84 18.79
CA GLU A 51 12.26 0.46 18.96
C GLU A 51 11.53 -0.58 18.10
N ALA A 52 10.41 -0.24 17.46
CA ALA A 52 9.62 -1.18 16.68
C ALA A 52 9.30 -0.67 15.27
N SER A 53 9.61 -1.50 14.26
CA SER A 53 8.95 -1.42 12.96
C SER A 53 7.47 -1.76 13.11
N LEU A 54 6.62 -1.30 12.18
CA LEU A 54 5.16 -1.46 12.28
C LEU A 54 4.69 -2.94 12.29
N GLY A 55 5.52 -3.90 11.85
CA GLY A 55 5.20 -5.32 11.92
C GLY A 55 3.86 -5.69 11.27
N PHE A 56 3.04 -6.47 11.98
CA PHE A 56 1.71 -6.85 11.52
C PHE A 56 0.74 -5.67 11.60
N LEU A 57 0.34 -5.15 10.44
CA LEU A 57 -0.32 -3.85 10.33
C LEU A 57 -1.78 -3.82 10.75
N SER A 58 -2.50 -4.95 10.78
CA SER A 58 -3.96 -4.93 10.97
C SER A 58 -4.39 -4.16 12.22
N GLY A 59 -3.74 -4.41 13.36
CA GLY A 59 -4.02 -3.70 14.61
C GLY A 59 -3.81 -2.19 14.47
N PHE A 60 -2.69 -1.77 13.88
CA PHE A 60 -2.37 -0.36 13.66
C PHE A 60 -3.37 0.33 12.71
N LEU A 61 -3.70 -0.32 11.59
CA LEU A 61 -4.58 0.23 10.55
C LEU A 61 -5.96 0.60 11.10
N TYR A 62 -6.58 -0.31 11.84
CA TYR A 62 -7.96 -0.13 12.31
C TYR A 62 -8.09 0.63 13.64
N SER A 63 -6.97 0.99 14.29
CA SER A 63 -7.00 1.72 15.58
C SER A 63 -6.45 3.14 15.48
N ASN A 64 -5.29 3.33 14.87
CA ASN A 64 -4.53 4.58 14.95
C ASN A 64 -4.46 5.33 13.61
N ALA A 65 -4.75 4.65 12.50
CA ALA A 65 -4.48 5.17 11.16
C ALA A 65 -5.71 5.67 10.42
N SER A 66 -6.89 5.76 11.06
CA SER A 66 -8.16 6.13 10.42
C SER A 66 -8.12 7.47 9.67
N THR A 67 -7.33 8.43 10.14
CA THR A 67 -7.16 9.75 9.51
C THR A 67 -6.02 9.82 8.50
N ALA A 68 -5.23 8.75 8.35
CA ALA A 68 -4.07 8.69 7.47
C ALA A 68 -4.41 8.27 6.03
N PHE A 69 -5.65 7.81 5.78
CA PHE A 69 -6.08 7.29 4.48
C PHE A 69 -7.04 8.25 3.76
N THR A 70 -7.04 8.15 2.44
CA THR A 70 -8.09 8.74 1.61
C THR A 70 -9.27 7.77 1.55
N ASP A 71 -10.45 8.23 1.94
CA ASP A 71 -11.68 7.45 1.88
C ASP A 71 -12.23 7.40 0.45
N ILE A 72 -12.37 6.20 -0.11
CA ILE A 72 -12.89 5.96 -1.45
C ILE A 72 -14.36 5.53 -1.34
N THR A 73 -15.27 6.46 -1.58
CA THR A 73 -16.71 6.27 -1.36
C THR A 73 -17.52 6.04 -2.64
N THR A 74 -16.87 6.09 -3.81
CA THR A 74 -17.50 5.92 -5.12
C THR A 74 -16.80 4.83 -5.93
N GLY A 75 -17.58 3.93 -6.53
CA GLY A 75 -17.09 2.82 -7.35
C GLY A 75 -17.73 1.49 -6.94
N HIS A 76 -17.49 0.45 -7.73
CA HIS A 76 -17.98 -0.90 -7.46
C HIS A 76 -17.04 -1.95 -8.08
N ASN A 77 -16.93 -3.11 -7.44
CA ASN A 77 -16.23 -4.29 -7.96
C ASN A 77 -17.21 -5.47 -7.96
N SER A 78 -17.78 -5.79 -9.13
CA SER A 78 -18.94 -6.69 -9.27
C SER A 78 -18.77 -8.15 -8.85
N GLY A 79 -17.61 -8.52 -8.31
CA GLY A 79 -17.26 -9.92 -8.05
C GLY A 79 -16.82 -10.62 -9.32
#